data_AF-A0A535X2W7-F1
#
_entry.id   AF-A0A535X2W7-F1
#
_cell.length_a   1.000
_cell.length_b   1.000
_cell.length_c   1.000
_cell.angle_alpha   90.00
_cell.angle_beta   90.00
_cell.angle_gamma   90.00
#
_symmetry.space_group_name_H-M   'P 1'
#
loop_
_entity.id
_entity.type
_entity.pdbx_description
1 polymer ?
#
loop_
_entity_poly.entity_id
_entity_poly.type
_entity_poly.pdbx_seq_one_letter_code
_entity_poly.pdbx_strand_id
1 'polypeptide(L)'
;MAEEDLFESVPNFSEGRRRDVIDAIAAAAAAEAHVLDTDADPDHNRVVVSIAGSRSHVVDALLGAIGAAVERIDLRSHSGVHPRVGAADVIPIVPLGDAALETAREIAHDTGKRVWAELKVPVYFYGHGEGRTLADIRAGRVKPDLGGPDLHPTAGAVCVGARRTLVAFNVMLFDTDLVAARAVARSMRESAAGLRGVQALAFELPGQRVQLSMNLFRIDETSPADVIAELARRGVAMGAEQVVGLCPAVVATPAADGRILEGRLAGAGAAAGAARCSERGGEEHAALAVRLTREADELARLPADQDAILAGAERAAALVRVLQAAQVLDGEVEAMLRVAARGLRDAVQPGTQSIYRARIDALDARLA
;
A
#
# COMPACT_ATOMS: atom_id res chain seq x y z
N MET A 1 -16.95 3.95 -22.20
CA MET A 1 -15.72 4.70 -21.87
C MET A 1 -14.59 3.70 -21.92
N ALA A 2 -13.38 4.06 -22.38
CA ALA A 2 -12.25 3.15 -22.27
C ALA A 2 -11.99 2.89 -20.77
N GLU A 3 -11.69 1.64 -20.41
CA GLU A 3 -11.36 1.28 -19.03
C GLU A 3 -10.05 1.99 -18.66
N GLU A 4 -10.03 2.69 -17.52
CA GLU A 4 -8.89 3.48 -17.08
C GLU A 4 -7.98 2.61 -16.21
N ASP A 5 -6.71 2.50 -16.57
CA ASP A 5 -5.73 1.75 -15.80
C ASP A 5 -5.53 2.40 -14.42
N LEU A 6 -5.61 1.59 -13.38
CA LEU A 6 -5.47 2.01 -11.99
C LEU A 6 -4.13 1.55 -11.42
N PHE A 7 -3.48 2.43 -10.67
CA PHE A 7 -2.22 2.13 -10.00
C PHE A 7 -2.31 2.48 -8.52
N GLU A 8 -1.68 1.67 -7.67
CA GLU A 8 -1.34 2.03 -6.31
C GLU A 8 0.09 2.55 -6.27
N SER A 9 0.34 3.57 -5.46
CA SER A 9 1.68 3.84 -4.96
C SER A 9 1.69 3.80 -3.44
N VAL A 10 2.78 3.26 -2.89
CA VAL A 10 2.95 3.08 -1.44
C VAL A 10 4.24 3.80 -0.98
N PRO A 11 4.35 5.13 -1.20
CA PRO A 11 5.54 5.88 -0.87
C PRO A 11 5.91 5.79 0.61
N ASN A 12 7.21 5.69 0.87
CA ASN A 12 7.77 5.60 2.22
C ASN A 12 8.55 6.88 2.53
N PHE A 13 8.19 7.55 3.62
CA PHE A 13 8.86 8.78 4.04
C PHE A 13 9.56 8.61 5.38
N SER A 14 10.73 9.21 5.53
CA SER A 14 11.55 9.18 6.74
C SER A 14 11.01 10.15 7.80
N GLU A 15 9.77 9.94 8.23
CA GLU A 15 9.11 10.66 9.31
C GLU A 15 8.01 9.76 9.89
N GLY A 16 7.94 9.58 11.21
CA GLY A 16 6.91 8.77 11.87
C GLY A 16 6.39 9.37 13.18
N ARG A 17 6.78 10.60 13.52
CA ARG A 17 6.55 11.22 14.84
C ARG A 17 5.88 12.59 14.74
N ARG A 18 6.33 13.46 13.82
CA ARG A 18 5.81 14.81 13.62
C ARG A 18 4.55 14.78 12.79
N ARG A 19 3.41 14.90 13.48
CA ARG A 19 2.08 14.77 12.85
C ARG A 19 1.80 15.85 11.82
N ASP A 20 2.23 17.07 12.07
CA ASP A 20 2.14 18.20 11.14
C ASP A 20 2.87 17.93 9.80
N VAL A 21 4.02 17.26 9.86
CA VAL A 21 4.78 16.87 8.65
C VAL A 21 4.09 15.75 7.89
N ILE A 22 3.62 14.72 8.61
CA ILE A 22 2.89 13.59 8.03
C ILE A 22 1.61 14.07 7.33
N ASP A 23 0.82 14.91 8.02
CA ASP A 23 -0.41 15.46 7.48
C ASP A 23 -0.15 16.35 6.26
N ALA A 24 0.93 17.14 6.25
CA ALA A 24 1.30 17.94 5.08
C ALA A 24 1.67 17.06 3.86
N ILE A 25 2.38 15.96 4.07
CA ILE A 25 2.73 15.00 3.00
C ILE A 25 1.47 14.32 2.47
N ALA A 26 0.60 13.82 3.36
CA ALA A 26 -0.64 13.16 2.99
C ALA A 26 -1.60 14.13 2.27
N ALA A 27 -1.71 15.38 2.74
CA ALA A 27 -2.53 16.40 2.10
C ALA A 27 -2.03 16.78 0.70
N ALA A 28 -0.70 16.85 0.50
CA ALA A 28 -0.12 17.10 -0.82
C ALA A 28 -0.42 15.95 -1.80
N ALA A 29 -0.45 14.71 -1.33
CA ALA A 29 -0.87 13.57 -2.15
C ALA A 29 -2.38 13.59 -2.45
N ALA A 30 -3.20 13.90 -1.44
CA ALA A 30 -4.66 13.94 -1.52
C ALA A 30 -5.21 15.04 -2.46
N ALA A 31 -4.39 16.04 -2.79
CA ALA A 31 -4.75 17.09 -3.73
C ALA A 31 -4.90 16.57 -5.17
N GLU A 32 -4.20 15.48 -5.50
CA GLU A 32 -4.09 14.98 -6.88
C GLU A 32 -4.58 13.53 -7.03
N ALA A 33 -4.53 12.71 -5.98
CA ALA A 33 -4.94 11.30 -6.01
C ALA A 33 -5.69 10.87 -4.73
N HIS A 34 -6.25 9.65 -4.73
CA HIS A 34 -6.96 9.11 -3.57
C HIS A 34 -5.98 8.55 -2.53
N VAL A 35 -5.89 9.19 -1.36
CA VAL A 35 -5.15 8.62 -0.21
C VAL A 35 -6.00 7.51 0.44
N LEU A 36 -5.48 6.29 0.42
CA LEU A 36 -6.14 5.09 0.95
C LEU A 36 -5.79 4.84 2.43
N ASP A 37 -4.54 5.12 2.80
CA ASP A 37 -4.04 4.93 4.15
C ASP A 37 -2.82 5.80 4.46
N THR A 38 -2.59 6.07 5.75
CA THR A 38 -1.40 6.76 6.25
C THR A 38 -0.96 6.08 7.54
N ASP A 39 0.00 5.17 7.42
CA ASP A 39 0.48 4.31 8.49
C ASP A 39 1.84 4.80 9.01
N ALA A 40 1.80 5.56 10.10
CA ALA A 40 2.98 6.13 10.74
C ALA A 40 3.48 5.21 11.86
N ASP A 41 4.79 4.93 11.83
CA ASP A 41 5.47 4.13 12.83
C ASP A 41 6.51 5.00 13.58
N PRO A 42 6.23 5.39 14.84
CA PRO A 42 7.14 6.19 15.66
C PRO A 42 8.46 5.47 16.04
N ASP A 43 8.43 4.13 16.15
CA ASP A 43 9.60 3.33 16.51
C ASP A 43 10.58 3.29 15.32
N HIS A 44 10.06 3.07 14.11
CA HIS A 44 10.82 3.11 12.86
C HIS A 44 11.10 4.54 12.36
N ASN A 45 10.41 5.55 12.92
CA ASN A 45 10.38 6.95 12.49
C ASN A 45 10.17 7.07 10.98
N ARG A 46 9.14 6.38 10.50
CA ARG A 46 8.78 6.25 9.10
C ARG A 46 7.27 6.21 8.94
N VAL A 47 6.77 6.77 7.85
CA VAL A 47 5.37 6.71 7.45
C VAL A 47 5.26 6.07 6.08
N VAL A 48 4.27 5.21 5.93
CA VAL A 48 3.83 4.67 4.66
C VAL A 48 2.52 5.35 4.31
N VAL A 49 2.47 6.01 3.16
CA VAL A 49 1.23 6.56 2.63
C VAL A 49 0.82 5.67 1.46
N SER A 50 -0.39 5.15 1.46
CA SER A 50 -0.94 4.41 0.31
C SER A 50 -1.84 5.35 -0.47
N ILE A 51 -1.62 5.46 -1.78
CA ILE A 51 -2.43 6.25 -2.70
C ILE A 51 -2.85 5.40 -3.90
N ALA A 52 -3.98 5.74 -4.52
CA ALA A 52 -4.41 5.15 -5.78
C ALA A 52 -4.97 6.19 -6.74
N GLY A 53 -4.81 5.92 -8.03
CA GLY A 53 -5.36 6.74 -9.11
C GLY A 53 -4.83 6.30 -10.47
N SER A 54 -5.24 7.04 -11.49
CA SER A 54 -4.74 6.97 -12.86
C SER A 54 -3.28 7.43 -12.95
N ARG A 55 -2.66 7.20 -14.11
CA ARG A 55 -1.25 7.57 -14.37
C ARG A 55 -0.93 9.02 -14.01
N SER A 56 -1.72 10.00 -14.47
CA SER A 56 -1.43 11.41 -14.20
C SER A 56 -1.57 11.74 -12.73
N HIS A 57 -2.69 11.35 -12.11
CA HIS A 57 -2.98 11.62 -10.70
C HIS A 57 -1.92 11.02 -9.77
N VAL A 58 -1.48 9.78 -10.00
CA VAL A 58 -0.43 9.16 -9.19
C VAL A 58 0.90 9.90 -9.33
N VAL A 59 1.30 10.31 -10.54
CA VAL A 59 2.56 11.05 -10.72
C VAL A 59 2.50 12.41 -10.03
N ASP A 60 1.41 13.16 -10.21
CA ASP A 60 1.26 14.49 -9.62
C ASP A 60 1.18 14.42 -8.08
N ALA A 61 0.43 13.45 -7.53
CA ALA A 61 0.37 13.19 -6.09
C ALA A 61 1.73 12.85 -5.50
N LEU A 62 2.52 12.01 -6.18
CA LEU A 62 3.87 11.65 -5.74
C LEU A 62 4.81 12.85 -5.78
N LEU A 63 4.75 13.67 -6.83
CA LEU A 63 5.56 14.88 -6.92
C LEU A 63 5.24 15.86 -5.78
N GLY A 64 3.95 16.09 -5.50
CA GLY A 64 3.50 16.91 -4.38
C GLY A 64 3.97 16.37 -3.03
N ALA A 65 3.77 15.08 -2.77
CA ALA A 65 4.14 14.44 -1.52
C ALA A 65 5.67 14.43 -1.30
N ILE A 66 6.46 14.13 -2.34
CA ILE A 66 7.93 14.17 -2.28
C ILE A 66 8.40 15.60 -2.05
N GLY A 67 7.84 16.59 -2.74
CA GLY A 67 8.15 18.01 -2.52
C GLY A 67 7.89 18.42 -1.07
N ALA A 68 6.72 18.09 -0.53
CA ALA A 68 6.36 18.39 0.86
C ALA A 68 7.34 17.75 1.86
N ALA A 69 7.78 16.52 1.59
CA ALA A 69 8.77 15.81 2.41
C ALA A 69 10.16 16.45 2.34
N VAL A 70 10.63 16.83 1.14
CA VAL A 70 11.93 17.49 0.92
C VAL A 70 12.02 18.81 1.68
N GLU A 71 10.92 19.57 1.74
CA GLU A 71 10.86 20.84 2.47
C GLU A 71 10.89 20.69 4.00
N ARG A 72 10.37 19.57 4.53
CA ARG A 72 10.06 19.41 5.97
C ARG A 72 10.93 18.41 6.71
N ILE A 73 11.67 17.57 5.98
CA ILE A 73 12.50 16.50 6.54
C ILE A 73 13.97 16.79 6.26
N ASP A 74 14.76 16.88 7.33
CA ASP A 74 16.22 16.95 7.25
C ASP A 74 16.83 15.65 7.80
N LEU A 75 17.33 14.81 6.89
CA LEU A 75 17.92 13.51 7.22
C LEU A 75 19.14 13.61 8.14
N ARG A 76 19.82 14.76 8.20
CA ARG A 76 20.98 14.97 9.09
C ARG A 76 20.57 14.93 10.56
N SER A 77 19.31 15.23 10.84
CA SER A 77 18.70 15.19 12.18
C SER A 77 17.78 13.98 12.39
N HIS A 78 17.50 13.22 11.33
CA HIS A 78 16.62 12.05 11.40
C HIS A 78 17.30 10.84 12.06
N SER A 79 16.59 10.24 13.01
CA SER A 79 16.95 8.98 13.64
C SER A 79 15.76 8.02 13.64
N GLY A 80 15.96 6.77 13.23
CA GLY A 80 14.97 5.68 13.26
C GLY A 80 15.65 4.33 13.09
N VAL A 81 15.01 3.23 13.50
CA VAL A 81 15.61 1.88 13.40
C VAL A 81 15.58 1.32 11.98
N HIS A 82 14.74 1.86 11.10
CA HIS A 82 14.61 1.39 9.72
C HIS A 82 15.73 1.98 8.81
N PRO A 83 16.39 1.18 7.97
CA PRO A 83 17.32 1.68 6.96
C PRO A 83 16.63 2.64 5.98
N ARG A 84 17.28 3.76 5.64
CA ARG A 84 16.77 4.78 4.73
C ARG A 84 17.87 5.42 3.88
N VAL A 85 17.50 5.83 2.68
CA VAL A 85 18.29 6.55 1.66
C VAL A 85 17.81 8.01 1.55
N GLY A 86 16.51 8.25 1.69
CA GLY A 86 15.88 9.54 1.39
C GLY A 86 14.85 10.01 2.41
N ALA A 87 14.55 11.31 2.38
CA ALA A 87 13.38 11.89 3.04
C ALA A 87 12.10 11.26 2.47
N ALA A 88 12.04 11.15 1.14
CA ALA A 88 11.23 10.16 0.43
C ALA A 88 12.15 8.99 0.07
N ASP A 89 11.99 7.84 0.74
CA ASP A 89 12.92 6.70 0.66
C ASP A 89 12.64 5.81 -0.56
N VAL A 90 11.46 5.20 -0.59
CA VAL A 90 11.06 4.21 -1.60
C VAL A 90 9.66 4.55 -2.11
N ILE A 91 9.51 4.65 -3.42
CA ILE A 91 8.30 5.02 -4.14
C ILE A 91 7.98 3.91 -5.14
N PRO A 92 7.21 2.88 -4.73
CA PRO A 92 6.77 1.83 -5.64
C PRO A 92 5.55 2.30 -6.45
N ILE A 93 5.50 1.95 -7.73
CA ILE A 93 4.28 1.95 -8.54
C ILE A 93 3.84 0.51 -8.72
N VAL A 94 2.59 0.22 -8.36
CA VAL A 94 1.99 -1.10 -8.37
C VAL A 94 0.77 -1.08 -9.28
N PRO A 95 0.75 -1.89 -10.36
CA PRO A 95 -0.46 -2.00 -11.15
C PRO A 95 -1.57 -2.68 -10.35
N LEU A 96 -2.80 -2.18 -10.49
CA LEU A 96 -4.01 -2.78 -9.93
C LEU A 96 -4.92 -3.30 -11.04
N GLY A 97 -5.73 -4.32 -10.72
CA GLY A 97 -6.59 -4.97 -11.72
C GLY A 97 -5.79 -5.53 -12.88
N ASP A 98 -6.21 -5.19 -14.10
CA ASP A 98 -5.60 -5.66 -15.34
C ASP A 98 -4.46 -4.76 -15.86
N ALA A 99 -4.10 -3.71 -15.13
CA ALA A 99 -3.04 -2.79 -15.53
C ALA A 99 -1.70 -3.53 -15.69
N ALA A 100 -0.94 -3.18 -16.74
CA ALA A 100 0.32 -3.86 -17.03
C ALA A 100 1.45 -3.39 -16.10
N LEU A 101 2.28 -4.33 -15.65
CA LEU A 101 3.48 -4.03 -14.86
C LEU A 101 4.50 -3.19 -15.64
N GLU A 102 4.54 -3.33 -16.96
CA GLU A 102 5.39 -2.47 -17.81
C GLU A 102 4.90 -1.02 -17.80
N THR A 103 3.58 -0.78 -17.83
CA THR A 103 3.01 0.57 -17.67
C THR A 103 3.41 1.17 -16.32
N ALA A 104 3.35 0.41 -15.23
CA ALA A 104 3.80 0.87 -13.92
C ALA A 104 5.29 1.27 -13.93
N ARG A 105 6.13 0.56 -14.71
CA ARG A 105 7.55 0.91 -14.89
C ARG A 105 7.72 2.22 -15.65
N GLU A 106 6.96 2.46 -16.71
CA GLU A 106 6.98 3.75 -17.40
C GLU A 106 6.61 4.90 -16.47
N ILE A 107 5.58 4.71 -15.64
CA ILE A 107 5.15 5.69 -14.63
C ILE A 107 6.26 5.96 -13.61
N ALA A 108 6.94 4.91 -13.14
CA ALA A 108 8.08 5.05 -12.23
C ALA A 108 9.21 5.86 -12.86
N HIS A 109 9.52 5.62 -14.14
CA HIS A 109 10.54 6.37 -14.88
C HIS A 109 10.16 7.84 -15.07
N ASP A 110 8.91 8.12 -15.43
CA ASP A 110 8.44 9.49 -15.61
C ASP A 110 8.38 10.26 -14.28
N THR A 111 7.96 9.60 -13.20
CA THR A 111 8.03 10.13 -11.83
C THR A 111 9.47 10.49 -11.48
N GLY A 112 10.42 9.58 -11.69
CA GLY A 112 11.83 9.83 -11.43
C GLY A 112 12.42 11.00 -12.23
N LYS A 113 12.10 11.10 -13.53
CA LYS A 113 12.52 12.24 -14.36
C LYS A 113 12.01 13.57 -13.79
N ARG A 114 10.74 13.63 -13.40
CA ARG A 114 10.11 14.83 -12.82
C ARG A 114 10.71 15.17 -11.45
N VAL A 115 10.91 14.20 -10.57
CA VAL A 115 11.56 14.42 -9.27
C VAL A 115 12.94 15.07 -9.44
N TRP A 116 13.76 14.56 -10.37
CA TRP A 116 15.05 15.19 -10.65
C TRP A 116 14.90 16.58 -11.29
N ALA A 117 14.00 16.73 -12.27
CA ALA A 117 13.82 17.98 -12.99
C ALA A 117 13.34 19.12 -12.07
N GLU A 118 12.37 18.84 -11.21
CA GLU A 118 11.63 19.82 -10.41
C GLU A 118 12.18 19.96 -8.99
N LEU A 119 12.52 18.86 -8.32
CA LEU A 119 12.92 18.85 -6.90
C LEU A 119 14.43 18.72 -6.70
N LYS A 120 15.20 18.43 -7.75
CA LYS A 120 16.66 18.22 -7.71
C LYS A 120 17.10 17.15 -6.70
N VAL A 121 16.22 16.18 -6.44
CA VAL A 121 16.56 15.00 -5.63
C VAL A 121 17.10 13.91 -6.56
N PRO A 122 18.28 13.35 -6.29
CA PRO A 122 18.81 12.24 -7.07
C PRO A 122 17.92 10.99 -7.00
N VAL A 123 17.85 10.25 -8.09
CA VAL A 123 16.91 9.12 -8.26
C VAL A 123 17.66 7.84 -8.53
N TYR A 124 17.26 6.78 -7.85
CA TYR A 124 17.58 5.40 -8.21
C TYR A 124 16.35 4.73 -8.78
N PHE A 125 16.49 4.02 -9.90
CA PHE A 125 15.44 3.13 -10.39
C PHE A 125 15.63 1.73 -9.81
N TYR A 126 14.54 1.10 -9.38
CA TYR A 126 14.56 -0.27 -8.84
C TYR A 126 13.32 -1.08 -9.27
N GLY A 127 13.38 -2.39 -9.05
CA GLY A 127 12.25 -3.29 -9.28
C GLY A 127 12.19 -3.82 -10.71
N HIS A 128 10.98 -3.95 -11.25
CA HIS A 128 10.73 -4.58 -12.56
C HIS A 128 11.53 -3.89 -13.67
N GLY A 129 12.31 -4.68 -14.40
CA GLY A 129 13.15 -4.22 -15.51
C GLY A 129 14.45 -3.51 -15.12
N GLU A 130 14.74 -3.36 -13.82
CA GLU A 130 15.92 -2.65 -13.32
C GLU A 130 17.00 -3.64 -12.82
N GLY A 131 18.28 -3.33 -13.10
CA GLY A 131 19.39 -4.24 -12.80
C GLY A 131 19.93 -4.19 -11.35
N ARG A 132 19.32 -3.38 -10.48
CA ARG A 132 19.81 -3.07 -9.14
C ARG A 132 18.74 -3.34 -8.10
N THR A 133 19.15 -3.84 -6.93
CA THR A 133 18.23 -4.07 -5.81
C THR A 133 18.23 -2.91 -4.82
N LEU A 134 17.15 -2.75 -4.04
CA LEU A 134 17.13 -1.82 -2.90
C LEU A 134 18.25 -2.11 -1.90
N ALA A 135 18.67 -3.37 -1.76
CA ALA A 135 19.78 -3.75 -0.90
C ALA A 135 21.13 -3.21 -1.43
N ASP A 136 21.36 -3.24 -2.74
CA ASP A 136 22.58 -2.68 -3.34
C ASP A 136 22.64 -1.15 -3.21
N ILE A 137 21.49 -0.49 -3.41
CA ILE A 137 21.35 0.97 -3.22
C ILE A 137 21.63 1.34 -1.76
N ARG A 138 20.97 0.69 -0.81
CA ARG A 138 21.16 0.93 0.64
C ARG A 138 22.58 0.59 1.12
N ALA A 139 23.29 -0.28 0.43
CA ALA A 139 24.69 -0.61 0.71
C ALA A 139 25.70 0.37 0.08
N GLY A 140 25.24 1.39 -0.68
CA GLY A 140 26.12 2.37 -1.34
C GLY A 140 26.97 1.80 -2.47
N ARG A 141 26.55 0.68 -3.07
CA ARG A 141 27.31 -0.02 -4.13
C ARG A 141 27.11 0.57 -5.52
N VAL A 142 26.10 1.43 -5.67
CA VAL A 142 25.65 1.99 -6.95
C VAL A 142 25.48 3.50 -6.83
N LYS A 143 25.56 4.21 -7.97
CA LYS A 143 25.36 5.66 -8.06
C LYS A 143 23.94 5.97 -8.55
N PRO A 144 23.35 7.13 -8.21
CA PRO A 144 22.03 7.50 -8.71
C PRO A 144 21.96 7.43 -10.23
N ASP A 145 20.83 6.99 -10.77
CA ASP A 145 20.57 6.92 -12.21
C ASP A 145 20.31 8.33 -12.78
N LEU A 146 19.71 9.21 -11.98
CA LEU A 146 19.54 10.64 -12.28
C LEU A 146 20.10 11.51 -11.15
N GLY A 147 20.75 12.61 -11.51
CA GLY A 147 21.20 13.64 -10.55
C GLY A 147 22.41 13.29 -9.68
N GLY A 148 23.09 12.17 -9.94
CA GLY A 148 24.31 11.76 -9.22
C GLY A 148 25.60 12.46 -9.68
N PRO A 149 26.75 12.17 -9.04
CA PRO A 149 26.96 11.11 -8.04
C PRO A 149 26.59 11.50 -6.60
N ASP A 150 26.46 12.79 -6.31
CA ASP A 150 26.21 13.29 -4.96
C ASP A 150 24.73 13.15 -4.58
N LEU A 151 24.47 13.04 -3.27
CA LEU A 151 23.10 13.02 -2.73
C LEU A 151 22.63 14.44 -2.40
N HIS A 152 21.33 14.66 -2.33
CA HIS A 152 20.79 15.93 -1.84
C HIS A 152 21.18 16.12 -0.36
N PRO A 153 21.67 17.31 0.07
CA PRO A 153 22.28 17.51 1.38
C PRO A 153 21.36 17.23 2.58
N THR A 154 20.07 17.52 2.47
CA THR A 154 19.06 17.27 3.52
C THR A 154 18.13 16.10 3.18
N ALA A 155 17.70 15.96 1.92
CA ALA A 155 16.73 14.96 1.49
C ALA A 155 17.32 13.61 1.05
N GLY A 156 18.64 13.49 0.85
CA GLY A 156 19.26 12.25 0.37
C GLY A 156 18.94 11.94 -1.08
N ALA A 157 18.42 10.74 -1.37
CA ALA A 157 17.96 10.34 -2.69
C ALA A 157 16.69 9.47 -2.60
N VAL A 158 15.94 9.40 -3.69
CA VAL A 158 14.70 8.62 -3.76
C VAL A 158 14.89 7.36 -4.60
N CYS A 159 14.34 6.23 -4.15
CA CYS A 159 14.25 5.01 -4.94
C CYS A 159 12.86 4.93 -5.57
N VAL A 160 12.74 5.03 -6.88
CA VAL A 160 11.46 4.96 -7.60
C VAL A 160 11.45 3.69 -8.44
N GLY A 161 10.34 2.95 -8.45
CA GLY A 161 10.35 1.65 -9.13
C GLY A 161 8.98 1.05 -9.33
N ALA A 162 8.89 0.06 -10.20
CA ALA A 162 7.67 -0.71 -10.41
C ALA A 162 7.79 -2.11 -9.80
N ARG A 163 6.71 -2.60 -9.24
CA ARG A 163 6.67 -3.95 -8.65
C ARG A 163 5.24 -4.49 -8.62
N ARG A 164 5.12 -5.79 -8.41
CA ARG A 164 3.86 -6.41 -7.97
C ARG A 164 3.56 -6.03 -6.52
N THR A 165 2.32 -6.27 -6.12
CA THR A 165 1.85 -6.10 -4.75
C THR A 165 2.74 -6.83 -3.75
N LEU A 166 2.95 -6.19 -2.60
CA LEU A 166 3.77 -6.70 -1.52
C LEU A 166 3.05 -6.47 -0.21
N VAL A 167 3.08 -7.46 0.67
CA VAL A 167 2.57 -7.33 2.04
C VAL A 167 3.75 -7.17 2.99
N ALA A 168 3.76 -6.08 3.75
CA ALA A 168 4.67 -5.89 4.87
C ALA A 168 4.02 -6.47 6.12
N PHE A 169 4.61 -7.54 6.66
CA PHE A 169 4.05 -8.33 7.75
C PHE A 169 5.07 -8.49 8.87
N ASN A 170 4.72 -8.02 10.06
CA ASN A 170 5.56 -8.06 11.23
C ASN A 170 4.98 -9.02 12.27
N VAL A 171 5.87 -9.69 13.01
CA VAL A 171 5.51 -10.55 14.14
C VAL A 171 6.39 -10.18 15.33
N MET A 172 5.78 -9.88 16.47
CA MET A 172 6.50 -9.72 17.72
C MET A 172 7.05 -11.07 18.18
N LEU A 173 8.28 -11.10 18.67
CA LEU A 173 8.91 -12.31 19.21
C LEU A 173 9.00 -12.22 20.73
N PHE A 174 8.48 -13.23 21.42
CA PHE A 174 8.61 -13.35 22.88
C PHE A 174 9.87 -14.11 23.24
N ASP A 175 10.45 -13.79 24.40
CA ASP A 175 11.60 -14.47 25.00
C ASP A 175 12.77 -14.72 24.02
N THR A 176 12.92 -13.84 23.04
CA THR A 176 13.87 -13.98 21.93
C THR A 176 14.77 -12.75 21.92
N ASP A 177 16.07 -12.95 22.10
CA ASP A 177 17.03 -11.88 21.95
C ASP A 177 17.27 -11.50 20.47
N LEU A 178 17.90 -10.35 20.24
CA LEU A 178 18.14 -9.87 18.88
C LEU A 178 19.03 -10.81 18.05
N VAL A 179 19.90 -11.60 18.67
CA VAL A 179 20.79 -12.54 17.97
C VAL A 179 19.98 -13.71 17.42
N ALA A 180 19.14 -14.32 18.26
CA ALA A 180 18.22 -15.38 17.89
C ALA A 180 17.21 -14.88 16.84
N ALA A 181 16.65 -13.68 17.01
CA ALA A 181 15.73 -13.09 16.04
C ALA A 181 16.38 -12.86 14.67
N ARG A 182 17.65 -12.43 14.63
CA ARG A 182 18.42 -12.31 13.37
C ARG A 182 18.65 -13.66 12.71
N ALA A 183 18.83 -14.73 13.48
CA ALA A 183 18.95 -16.08 12.96
C ALA A 183 17.62 -16.57 12.36
N VAL A 184 16.49 -16.33 13.05
CA VAL A 184 15.14 -16.59 12.54
C VAL A 184 14.92 -15.82 11.23
N ALA A 185 15.14 -14.50 11.24
CA ALA A 185 14.98 -13.66 10.05
C ALA A 185 15.81 -14.16 8.88
N ARG A 186 17.08 -14.54 9.08
CA ARG A 186 17.90 -15.11 8.02
C ARG A 186 17.29 -16.40 7.47
N SER A 187 16.83 -17.29 8.35
CA SER A 187 16.29 -18.59 7.97
C SER A 187 14.95 -18.54 7.23
N MET A 188 14.23 -17.42 7.34
CA MET A 188 12.97 -17.16 6.63
C MET A 188 13.20 -16.65 5.21
N ARG A 189 14.36 -16.03 4.93
CA ARG A 189 14.63 -15.38 3.63
C ARG A 189 14.77 -16.40 2.51
N GLU A 190 14.20 -16.09 1.36
CA GLU A 190 14.41 -16.84 0.12
C GLU A 190 15.91 -16.97 -0.22
N SER A 191 16.68 -15.90 -0.02
CA SER A 191 18.12 -15.88 -0.29
C SER A 191 18.95 -16.83 0.59
N ALA A 192 18.34 -17.42 1.61
CA ALA A 192 18.94 -18.41 2.49
C ALA A 192 18.15 -19.73 2.50
N ALA A 193 17.50 -20.07 1.38
CA ALA A 193 16.67 -21.27 1.23
C ALA A 193 15.48 -21.35 2.20
N GLY A 194 14.98 -20.19 2.66
CA GLY A 194 13.74 -20.06 3.41
C GLY A 194 12.50 -20.07 2.50
N LEU A 195 11.47 -19.35 2.92
CA LEU A 195 10.24 -19.24 2.15
C LEU A 195 10.45 -18.42 0.87
N ARG A 196 9.79 -18.83 -0.21
CA ARG A 196 9.82 -18.12 -1.49
C ARG A 196 9.15 -16.76 -1.34
N GLY A 197 9.70 -15.71 -1.96
CA GLY A 197 9.08 -14.40 -1.93
C GLY A 197 9.16 -13.70 -0.56
N VAL A 198 10.03 -14.16 0.35
CA VAL A 198 10.19 -13.57 1.69
C VAL A 198 11.53 -12.87 1.84
N GLN A 199 11.48 -11.60 2.23
CA GLN A 199 12.58 -10.89 2.87
C GLN A 199 12.24 -10.67 4.34
N ALA A 200 13.24 -10.69 5.21
CA ALA A 200 13.02 -10.56 6.65
C ALA A 200 14.16 -9.82 7.34
N LEU A 201 13.86 -8.94 8.29
CA LEU A 201 14.78 -8.25 9.18
C LEU A 201 14.32 -8.46 10.63
N ALA A 202 15.24 -8.30 11.58
CA ALA A 202 14.93 -8.31 13.00
C ALA A 202 15.32 -6.96 13.60
N PHE A 203 14.38 -6.37 14.34
CA PHE A 203 14.55 -5.08 14.99
C PHE A 203 14.37 -5.23 16.50
N GLU A 204 15.18 -4.48 17.24
CA GLU A 204 14.94 -4.23 18.65
C GLU A 204 14.19 -2.89 18.76
N LEU A 205 13.00 -2.93 19.34
CA LEU A 205 12.11 -1.80 19.55
C LEU A 205 12.21 -1.31 21.01
N PRO A 206 11.73 -0.10 21.32
CA PRO A 206 11.70 0.41 22.69
C PRO A 206 11.03 -0.57 23.67
N GLY A 207 11.62 -0.69 24.86
CA GLY A 207 11.17 -1.62 25.90
C GLY A 207 11.69 -3.05 25.74
N GLN A 208 12.85 -3.25 25.08
CA GLN A 208 13.47 -4.58 24.85
C GLN A 208 12.56 -5.55 24.08
N ARG A 209 11.63 -5.00 23.29
CA ARG A 209 10.75 -5.78 22.44
C ARG A 209 11.48 -6.14 21.15
N VAL A 210 11.35 -7.37 20.69
CA VAL A 210 11.98 -7.81 19.43
C VAL A 210 10.90 -8.09 18.40
N GLN A 211 11.09 -7.56 17.20
CA GLN A 211 10.16 -7.71 16.09
C GLN A 211 10.86 -8.35 14.89
N LEU A 212 10.23 -9.38 14.34
CA LEU A 212 10.55 -9.92 13.03
C LEU A 212 9.73 -9.17 11.99
N SER A 213 10.37 -8.36 11.16
CA SER A 213 9.73 -7.61 10.08
C SER A 213 9.96 -8.28 8.74
N MET A 214 8.90 -8.51 7.98
CA MET A 214 8.97 -9.27 6.73
C MET A 214 8.27 -8.54 5.59
N ASN A 215 8.82 -8.71 4.40
CA ASN A 215 8.22 -8.26 3.14
C ASN A 215 7.93 -9.50 2.29
N LEU A 216 6.65 -9.70 1.96
CA LEU A 216 6.14 -10.80 1.13
C LEU A 216 5.86 -10.26 -0.26
N PHE A 217 6.73 -10.53 -1.23
CA PHE A 217 6.70 -9.95 -2.58
C PHE A 217 6.25 -10.91 -3.68
N ARG A 218 5.88 -12.15 -3.31
CA ARG A 218 5.19 -13.15 -4.14
C ARG A 218 4.07 -13.77 -3.34
N ILE A 219 3.05 -12.97 -3.08
CA ILE A 219 1.94 -13.30 -2.17
C ILE A 219 1.07 -14.47 -2.66
N ASP A 220 1.12 -14.77 -3.95
CA ASP A 220 0.54 -15.94 -4.60
C ASP A 220 1.29 -17.25 -4.28
N GLU A 221 2.56 -17.16 -3.87
CA GLU A 221 3.38 -18.30 -3.46
C GLU A 221 3.52 -18.43 -1.94
N THR A 222 3.48 -17.32 -1.20
CA THR A 222 3.63 -17.29 0.25
C THR A 222 2.82 -16.15 0.85
N SER A 223 1.77 -16.52 1.58
CA SER A 223 0.88 -15.62 2.30
C SER A 223 1.38 -15.36 3.73
N PRO A 224 0.82 -14.35 4.44
CA PRO A 224 1.06 -14.19 5.87
C PRO A 224 0.73 -15.45 6.69
N ALA A 225 -0.32 -16.19 6.31
CA ALA A 225 -0.68 -17.44 6.97
C ALA A 225 0.42 -18.51 6.83
N ASP A 226 1.05 -18.63 5.67
CA ASP A 226 2.16 -19.56 5.45
C ASP A 226 3.39 -19.20 6.30
N VAL A 227 3.66 -17.90 6.44
CA VAL A 227 4.73 -17.38 7.30
C VAL A 227 4.49 -17.74 8.77
N ILE A 228 3.27 -17.52 9.27
CA ILE A 228 2.88 -17.88 10.64
C ILE A 228 3.03 -19.39 10.85
N ALA A 229 2.54 -20.21 9.92
CA ALA A 229 2.66 -21.66 9.99
C ALA A 229 4.13 -22.12 10.02
N GLU A 230 4.99 -21.49 9.22
CA GLU A 230 6.42 -21.80 9.18
C GLU A 230 7.15 -21.39 10.47
N LEU A 231 6.82 -20.22 11.04
CA LEU A 231 7.36 -19.78 12.33
C LEU A 231 6.93 -20.72 13.46
N ALA A 232 5.67 -21.13 13.48
CA ALA A 232 5.16 -22.13 14.43
C ALA A 232 5.87 -23.48 14.27
N ARG A 233 6.07 -23.96 13.03
CA ARG A 233 6.81 -25.20 12.73
C ARG A 233 8.26 -25.15 13.23
N ARG A 234 8.86 -23.97 13.28
CA ARG A 234 10.21 -23.73 13.79
C ARG A 234 10.26 -23.54 15.32
N GLY A 235 9.11 -23.58 16.00
CA GLY A 235 9.03 -23.39 17.45
C GLY A 235 9.29 -21.95 17.89
N VAL A 236 9.05 -20.97 17.02
CA VAL A 236 9.20 -19.55 17.36
C VAL A 236 8.03 -19.12 18.24
N ALA A 237 8.32 -18.53 19.40
CA ALA A 237 7.30 -17.95 20.29
C ALA A 237 6.81 -16.61 19.73
N MET A 238 5.69 -16.65 18.99
CA MET A 238 5.09 -15.49 18.34
C MET A 238 4.16 -14.73 19.27
N GLY A 239 4.20 -13.40 19.16
CA GLY A 239 3.25 -12.47 19.76
C GLY A 239 2.35 -11.83 18.73
N ALA A 240 2.04 -10.56 18.94
CA ALA A 240 1.18 -9.79 18.05
C ALA A 240 1.70 -9.80 16.60
N GLU A 241 0.78 -10.10 15.68
CA GLU A 241 0.93 -10.01 14.24
C GLU A 241 0.48 -8.62 13.78
N GLN A 242 1.13 -8.08 12.76
CA GLN A 242 0.84 -6.75 12.26
C GLN A 242 1.06 -6.67 10.76
N VAL A 243 0.04 -6.22 10.02
CA VAL A 243 0.22 -5.69 8.67
C VAL A 243 0.63 -4.22 8.77
N VAL A 244 1.68 -3.84 8.02
CA VAL A 244 2.08 -2.44 7.81
C VAL A 244 1.55 -1.97 6.47
N GLY A 245 0.79 -0.87 6.48
CA GLY A 245 -0.01 -0.40 5.35
C GLY A 245 -1.21 -1.31 5.09
N LEU A 246 -1.45 -1.61 3.80
CA LEU A 246 -2.60 -2.36 3.32
C LEU A 246 -2.25 -3.78 2.87
N CYS A 247 -3.22 -4.69 2.99
CA CYS A 247 -3.11 -6.10 2.60
C CYS A 247 -4.20 -6.45 1.58
N PRO A 248 -3.86 -7.12 0.46
CA PRO A 248 -4.87 -7.64 -0.46
C PRO A 248 -5.77 -8.66 0.23
N ALA A 249 -7.08 -8.59 -0.05
CA ALA A 249 -8.09 -9.45 0.56
C ALA A 249 -7.78 -10.95 0.41
N VAL A 250 -7.19 -11.34 -0.72
CA VAL A 250 -6.86 -12.74 -1.07
C VAL A 250 -5.87 -13.40 -0.12
N VAL A 251 -5.05 -12.62 0.59
CA VAL A 251 -4.06 -13.13 1.56
C VAL A 251 -4.25 -12.54 2.95
N ALA A 252 -5.40 -11.91 3.20
CA ALA A 252 -5.70 -11.26 4.45
C ALA A 252 -5.85 -12.29 5.59
N THR A 253 -5.24 -11.95 6.73
CA THR A 253 -5.44 -12.63 8.02
C THR A 253 -6.12 -11.64 8.97
N PRO A 254 -6.55 -12.05 10.18
CA PRO A 254 -7.09 -11.11 11.17
C PRO A 254 -6.17 -9.92 11.49
N ALA A 255 -4.85 -10.05 11.28
CA ALA A 255 -3.90 -8.94 11.41
C ALA A 255 -4.11 -7.81 10.38
N ALA A 256 -4.92 -8.06 9.35
CA ALA A 256 -5.31 -7.10 8.31
C ALA A 256 -6.69 -6.46 8.54
N ASP A 257 -7.33 -6.67 9.70
CA ASP A 257 -8.62 -6.05 10.01
C ASP A 257 -8.58 -4.53 9.82
N GLY A 258 -9.51 -4.01 9.00
CA GLY A 258 -9.57 -2.59 8.64
C GLY A 258 -8.42 -2.09 7.74
N ARG A 259 -7.60 -3.01 7.22
CA ARG A 259 -6.44 -2.74 6.35
C ARG A 259 -6.50 -3.51 5.02
N ILE A 260 -7.70 -3.95 4.64
CA ILE A 260 -7.95 -4.61 3.34
C ILE A 260 -7.83 -3.58 2.22
N LEU A 261 -6.91 -3.79 1.28
CA LEU A 261 -6.65 -2.87 0.15
C LEU A 261 -7.93 -2.58 -0.63
N GLU A 262 -8.66 -3.60 -1.00
CA GLU A 262 -9.90 -3.50 -1.76
C GLU A 262 -11.00 -2.79 -0.96
N GLY A 263 -11.05 -2.99 0.36
CA GLY A 263 -11.94 -2.24 1.25
C GLY A 263 -11.62 -0.74 1.25
N ARG A 264 -10.33 -0.37 1.29
CA ARG A 264 -9.88 1.03 1.18
C ARG A 264 -10.16 1.63 -0.18
N LEU A 265 -9.96 0.89 -1.27
CA LEU A 265 -10.32 1.33 -2.62
C LEU A 265 -11.82 1.59 -2.74
N ALA A 266 -12.66 0.65 -2.27
CA ALA A 266 -14.10 0.83 -2.29
C ALA A 266 -14.56 2.00 -1.41
N GLY A 267 -13.96 2.15 -0.24
CA GLY A 267 -14.20 3.27 0.67
C GLY A 267 -13.86 4.62 0.03
N ALA A 268 -12.68 4.73 -0.58
CA ALA A 268 -12.25 5.93 -1.29
C ALA A 268 -13.16 6.26 -2.49
N GLY A 269 -13.60 5.24 -3.25
CA GLY A 269 -14.57 5.42 -4.33
C GLY A 269 -15.93 5.94 -3.84
N ALA A 270 -16.44 5.41 -2.72
CA ALA A 270 -17.66 5.90 -2.09
C ALA A 270 -17.50 7.35 -1.57
N ALA A 271 -16.36 7.67 -0.94
CA ALA A 271 -16.07 9.01 -0.44
C ALA A 271 -15.99 10.04 -1.59
N ALA A 272 -15.36 9.68 -2.70
CA ALA A 272 -15.29 10.52 -3.89
C ALA A 272 -16.70 10.75 -4.50
N GLY A 273 -17.55 9.72 -4.51
CA GLY A 273 -18.96 9.86 -4.86
C GLY A 273 -19.71 10.82 -3.92
N ALA A 274 -19.47 10.72 -2.61
CA ALA A 274 -20.08 11.59 -1.61
C ALA A 274 -19.69 13.07 -1.80
N ALA A 275 -18.41 13.34 -2.10
CA ALA A 275 -17.92 14.68 -2.39
C ALA A 275 -18.61 15.27 -3.62
N ARG A 276 -18.66 14.54 -4.74
CA ARG A 276 -19.34 14.98 -5.97
C ARG A 276 -20.85 15.18 -5.77
N CYS A 277 -21.51 14.35 -4.96
CA CYS A 277 -22.90 14.57 -4.56
C CYS A 277 -23.06 15.89 -3.79
N SER A 278 -22.16 16.17 -2.85
CA SER A 278 -22.19 17.40 -2.05
C SER A 278 -21.98 18.64 -2.92
N GLU A 279 -21.08 18.57 -3.91
CA GLU A 279 -20.81 19.65 -4.87
C GLU A 279 -22.00 19.92 -5.80
N ARG A 280 -22.70 18.88 -6.27
CA ARG A 280 -23.91 19.04 -7.08
C ARG A 280 -25.05 19.72 -6.32
N GLY A 281 -25.15 19.44 -5.02
CA GLY A 281 -26.20 19.97 -4.16
C GLY A 281 -27.60 19.47 -4.51
N GLY A 282 -28.61 20.00 -3.83
CA GLY A 282 -29.99 19.50 -3.89
C GLY A 282 -30.28 18.44 -2.82
N GLU A 283 -31.57 18.26 -2.49
CA GLU A 283 -32.01 17.43 -1.37
C GLU A 283 -31.62 15.95 -1.56
N GLU A 284 -31.80 15.41 -2.76
CA GLU A 284 -31.49 14.00 -3.07
C GLU A 284 -29.99 13.73 -3.02
N HIS A 285 -29.16 14.57 -3.65
CA HIS A 285 -27.70 14.41 -3.62
C HIS A 285 -27.14 14.63 -2.21
N ALA A 286 -27.68 15.57 -1.43
CA ALA A 286 -27.27 15.75 -0.04
C ALA A 286 -27.59 14.50 0.81
N ALA A 287 -28.79 13.93 0.65
CA ALA A 287 -29.16 12.69 1.34
C ALA A 287 -28.31 11.50 0.91
N LEU A 288 -27.96 11.41 -0.37
CA LEU A 288 -27.07 10.37 -0.89
C LEU A 288 -25.63 10.56 -0.39
N ALA A 289 -25.11 11.79 -0.34
CA ALA A 289 -23.77 12.09 0.16
C ALA A 289 -23.58 11.56 1.59
N VAL A 290 -24.54 11.82 2.49
CA VAL A 290 -24.50 11.30 3.87
C VAL A 290 -24.44 9.77 3.91
N ARG A 291 -25.19 9.08 3.05
CA ARG A 291 -25.16 7.62 2.97
C ARG A 291 -23.82 7.14 2.44
N LEU A 292 -23.32 7.74 1.37
CA LEU A 292 -22.03 7.39 0.75
C LEU A 292 -20.86 7.63 1.72
N THR A 293 -20.89 8.68 2.53
CA THR A 293 -19.88 8.91 3.58
C THR A 293 -19.88 7.77 4.61
N ARG A 294 -21.05 7.31 5.04
CA ARG A 294 -21.14 6.15 5.95
C ARG A 294 -20.67 4.86 5.28
N GLU A 295 -21.07 4.62 4.04
CA GLU A 295 -20.60 3.46 3.26
C GLU A 295 -19.09 3.48 3.10
N ALA A 296 -18.49 4.66 2.84
CA ALA A 296 -17.05 4.84 2.74
C ALA A 296 -16.33 4.42 4.03
N ASP A 297 -16.80 4.92 5.17
CA ASP A 297 -16.26 4.63 6.49
C ASP A 297 -16.34 3.14 6.85
N GLU A 298 -17.45 2.48 6.51
CA GLU A 298 -17.65 1.06 6.78
C GLU A 298 -16.79 0.17 5.87
N LEU A 299 -16.70 0.49 4.57
CA LEU A 299 -15.85 -0.24 3.62
C LEU A 299 -14.36 -0.06 3.94
N ALA A 300 -13.94 1.13 4.34
CA ALA A 300 -12.56 1.41 4.72
C ALA A 300 -12.12 0.60 5.97
N ARG A 301 -13.06 0.19 6.81
CA ARG A 301 -12.82 -0.60 8.03
C ARG A 301 -13.23 -2.07 7.87
N LEU A 302 -13.26 -2.58 6.64
CA LEU A 302 -13.67 -3.96 6.37
C LEU A 302 -12.81 -4.95 7.18
N PRO A 303 -13.42 -5.83 8.00
CA PRO A 303 -12.68 -6.88 8.69
C PRO A 303 -12.24 -7.98 7.72
N ALA A 304 -11.19 -8.72 8.10
CA ALA A 304 -10.60 -9.81 7.34
C ALA A 304 -11.35 -11.14 7.54
N ASP A 305 -12.69 -11.09 7.61
CA ASP A 305 -13.56 -12.26 7.68
C ASP A 305 -14.34 -12.47 6.38
N GLN A 306 -14.75 -13.72 6.15
CA GLN A 306 -15.28 -14.14 4.86
C GLN A 306 -16.69 -13.61 4.57
N ASP A 307 -17.52 -13.39 5.59
CA ASP A 307 -18.86 -12.84 5.41
C ASP A 307 -18.77 -11.35 5.06
N ALA A 308 -17.89 -10.63 5.74
CA ALA A 308 -17.60 -9.23 5.45
C ALA A 308 -16.94 -9.03 4.09
N ILE A 309 -15.97 -9.87 3.70
CA ILE A 309 -15.34 -9.80 2.37
C ILE A 309 -16.39 -9.97 1.26
N LEU A 310 -17.29 -10.95 1.38
CA LEU A 310 -18.38 -11.14 0.41
C LEU A 310 -19.33 -9.94 0.38
N ALA A 311 -19.76 -9.44 1.54
CA ALA A 311 -20.63 -8.26 1.62
C ALA A 311 -19.94 -7.01 1.05
N GLY A 312 -18.64 -6.84 1.28
CA GLY A 312 -17.82 -5.77 0.72
C GLY A 312 -17.78 -5.84 -0.81
N ALA A 313 -17.60 -7.04 -1.38
CA ALA A 313 -17.61 -7.24 -2.83
C ALA A 313 -18.95 -6.82 -3.45
N GLU A 314 -20.06 -7.24 -2.85
CA GLU A 314 -21.42 -6.88 -3.29
C GLU A 314 -21.67 -5.38 -3.22
N ARG A 315 -21.25 -4.72 -2.12
CA ARG A 315 -21.38 -3.28 -1.90
C ARG A 315 -20.55 -2.48 -2.90
N ALA A 316 -19.29 -2.85 -3.09
CA ALA A 316 -18.40 -2.23 -4.07
C ALA A 316 -18.98 -2.32 -5.50
N ALA A 317 -19.47 -3.50 -5.89
CA ALA A 317 -20.12 -3.67 -7.19
C ALA A 317 -21.42 -2.86 -7.34
N ALA A 318 -22.20 -2.73 -6.26
CA ALA A 318 -23.43 -1.94 -6.26
C ALA A 318 -23.18 -0.43 -6.39
N LEU A 319 -22.10 0.08 -5.76
CA LEU A 319 -21.74 1.50 -5.79
C LEU A 319 -21.57 2.03 -7.21
N VAL A 320 -21.01 1.24 -8.13
CA VAL A 320 -20.89 1.64 -9.55
C VAL A 320 -22.25 2.08 -10.11
N ARG A 321 -23.30 1.28 -9.90
CA ARG A 321 -24.65 1.57 -10.39
C ARG A 321 -25.29 2.75 -9.64
N VAL A 322 -25.07 2.85 -8.34
CA VAL A 322 -25.59 3.96 -7.51
C VAL A 322 -25.01 5.30 -7.98
N LEU A 323 -23.69 5.38 -8.13
CA LEU A 323 -23.01 6.60 -8.56
C LEU A 323 -23.35 6.94 -10.02
N GLN A 324 -23.49 5.92 -10.89
CA GLN A 324 -23.93 6.12 -12.27
C GLN A 324 -25.35 6.71 -12.33
N ALA A 325 -26.29 6.17 -11.55
CA ALA A 325 -27.67 6.67 -11.49
C ALA A 325 -27.75 8.10 -10.94
N ALA A 326 -26.92 8.42 -9.95
CA ALA A 326 -26.79 9.77 -9.40
C ALA A 326 -25.98 10.74 -10.29
N GLN A 327 -25.43 10.25 -11.42
CA GLN A 327 -24.58 10.97 -12.36
C GLN A 327 -23.29 11.54 -11.73
N VAL A 328 -22.74 10.87 -10.71
CA VAL A 328 -21.51 11.28 -10.01
C VAL A 328 -20.36 10.27 -10.17
N LEU A 329 -20.53 9.29 -11.06
CA LEU A 329 -19.48 8.33 -11.42
C LEU A 329 -18.56 8.93 -12.50
N ASP A 330 -17.25 8.81 -12.30
CA ASP A 330 -16.23 9.02 -13.33
C ASP A 330 -15.39 7.74 -13.56
N GLY A 331 -14.48 7.80 -14.53
CA GLY A 331 -13.68 6.65 -14.96
C GLY A 331 -12.80 6.09 -13.84
N GLU A 332 -12.09 6.96 -13.13
CA GLU A 332 -11.18 6.56 -12.05
C GLU A 332 -11.92 5.93 -10.88
N VAL A 333 -13.03 6.51 -10.42
CA VAL A 333 -13.85 5.90 -9.35
C VAL A 333 -14.49 4.60 -9.81
N GLU A 334 -14.93 4.50 -11.07
CA GLU A 334 -15.41 3.24 -11.63
C GLU A 334 -14.32 2.16 -11.60
N ALA A 335 -13.10 2.49 -12.02
CA ALA A 335 -11.96 1.58 -11.99
C ALA A 335 -11.64 1.12 -10.56
N MET A 336 -11.59 2.03 -9.58
CA MET A 336 -11.38 1.69 -8.17
C MET A 336 -12.44 0.73 -7.62
N LEU A 337 -13.72 1.00 -7.89
CA LEU A 337 -14.81 0.16 -7.41
C LEU A 337 -14.82 -1.22 -8.08
N ARG A 338 -14.47 -1.30 -9.38
CA ARG A 338 -14.36 -2.58 -10.11
C ARG A 338 -13.20 -3.42 -9.60
N VAL A 339 -12.01 -2.82 -9.45
CA VAL A 339 -10.84 -3.49 -8.87
C VAL A 339 -11.16 -4.01 -7.47
N ALA A 340 -11.77 -3.17 -6.63
CA ALA A 340 -12.16 -3.57 -5.29
C ALA A 340 -13.16 -4.72 -5.28
N ALA A 341 -14.23 -4.64 -6.09
CA ALA A 341 -15.25 -5.66 -6.13
C ALA A 341 -14.73 -7.01 -6.65
N ARG A 342 -13.89 -7.00 -7.69
CA ARG A 342 -13.25 -8.22 -8.21
C ARG A 342 -12.27 -8.82 -7.20
N GLY A 343 -11.38 -8.01 -6.62
CA GLY A 343 -10.40 -8.51 -5.64
C GLY A 343 -11.05 -9.08 -4.38
N LEU A 344 -12.11 -8.44 -3.86
CA LEU A 344 -12.89 -9.00 -2.76
C LEU A 344 -13.61 -10.30 -3.16
N ARG A 345 -14.17 -10.36 -4.38
CA ARG A 345 -14.81 -11.57 -4.90
C ARG A 345 -13.83 -12.74 -5.02
N ASP A 346 -12.62 -12.49 -5.49
CA ASP A 346 -11.55 -13.49 -5.63
C ASP A 346 -11.07 -14.00 -4.26
N ALA A 347 -11.15 -13.16 -3.22
CA ALA A 347 -10.80 -13.51 -1.86
C ALA A 347 -11.84 -14.39 -1.13
N VAL A 348 -13.06 -14.54 -1.67
CA VAL A 348 -14.09 -15.37 -1.05
C VAL A 348 -13.71 -16.84 -1.18
N GLN A 349 -13.48 -17.51 -0.06
CA GLN A 349 -13.01 -18.88 0.01
C GLN A 349 -14.09 -19.90 -0.42
N PRO A 350 -13.69 -21.10 -0.90
CA PRO A 350 -14.63 -22.12 -1.38
C PRO A 350 -15.73 -22.50 -0.39
N GLY A 351 -15.43 -22.52 0.92
CA GLY A 351 -16.42 -22.80 1.96
C GLY A 351 -17.57 -21.78 1.96
N THR A 352 -17.23 -20.49 1.98
CA THR A 352 -18.17 -19.37 1.91
C THR A 352 -18.91 -19.35 0.58
N GLN A 353 -18.22 -19.61 -0.54
CA GLN A 353 -18.88 -19.72 -1.85
C GLN A 353 -19.93 -20.83 -1.88
N SER A 354 -19.67 -21.97 -1.22
CA SER A 354 -20.62 -23.08 -1.16
C SER A 354 -21.85 -22.74 -0.32
N ILE A 355 -21.67 -22.00 0.78
CA ILE A 355 -22.76 -21.58 1.67
C ILE A 355 -23.64 -20.54 0.97
N TYR A 356 -23.03 -19.57 0.29
CA TYR A 356 -23.72 -18.41 -0.30
C TYR A 356 -23.80 -18.46 -1.84
N ARG A 357 -24.02 -19.63 -2.43
CA ARG A 357 -24.01 -19.82 -3.90
C ARG A 357 -24.84 -18.79 -4.65
N ALA A 358 -26.08 -18.54 -4.23
CA ALA A 358 -26.97 -17.60 -4.91
C ALA A 358 -26.47 -16.14 -4.88
N ARG A 359 -25.79 -15.74 -3.79
CA ARG A 359 -25.16 -14.42 -3.68
C ARG A 359 -23.96 -14.31 -4.61
N ILE A 360 -23.14 -15.36 -4.65
CA ILE A 360 -22.00 -15.46 -5.56
C ILE A 360 -22.44 -15.37 -7.02
N ASP A 361 -23.44 -16.15 -7.44
CA ASP A 361 -23.92 -16.12 -8.82
C ASP A 361 -24.47 -14.73 -9.21
N ALA A 362 -25.17 -14.06 -8.29
CA ALA A 362 -25.66 -12.70 -8.49
C ALA A 362 -24.54 -11.65 -8.57
N LEU A 363 -23.48 -11.81 -7.77
CA LEU A 363 -22.29 -10.97 -7.81
C LEU A 363 -21.51 -11.19 -9.11
N ASP A 364 -21.27 -12.43 -9.50
CA ASP A 364 -20.56 -12.79 -10.73
C ASP A 364 -21.31 -12.25 -11.96
N ALA A 365 -22.64 -12.35 -12.00
CA ALA A 365 -23.46 -11.75 -13.05
C ALA A 365 -23.40 -10.21 -13.09
N ARG A 366 -23.07 -9.55 -11.98
CA ARG A 366 -22.89 -8.09 -11.91
C ARG A 366 -21.49 -7.65 -12.34
N LEU A 367 -20.49 -8.53 -12.16
CA LEU A 367 -19.09 -8.29 -12.50
C LEU A 367 -18.72 -8.71 -13.93
N ALA A 368 -19.55 -9.55 -14.57
CA ALA A 368 -19.53 -9.81 -16.00
C ALA A 368 -19.90 -8.54 -16.78
#